data_AF-A0AA41S754-F1
#
_entry.id   AF-A0AA41S754-F1
#
_cell.length_a   1.000
_cell.length_b   1.000
_cell.length_c   1.000
_cell.angle_alpha   90.00
_cell.angle_beta   90.00
_cell.angle_gamma   90.00
#
_symmetry.space_group_name_H-M   'P 1'
#
loop_
_entity.id
_entity.type
_entity.pdbx_description
1 polymer ?
#
loop_
_entity_poly.entity_id
_entity_poly.type
_entity_poly.pdbx_seq_one_letter_code
_entity_poly.pdbx_strand_id
1 'polypeptide(L)'
;MASCFSPILIIFFLLHTANPVLGSYKSIFSFGDSLADTGNSLYSGQYTPAAQLPYGETYFHQPTGRASDGRLVIDFIAQSVGLPLLPPYLGSGKDFQQGVNFAVGGATALDVSFFDDNGISYNTKYTLGVQLGWFKKLVPFLCDSSSDGCRKFFNTSLFMVGEIGGNDYNNPFMDGKSLAEVKAFVPKVIDAISSAIKVLIKEGAVTFMVPGNLPIGCSTLYLGLFGNSKKEDYDKSGCIKWLNDFSIYHNNLLEKELNILKELYPNTNIMYGDYYNAAMKFYQSPDSLGFKGGALTACCGSGLSRCCDNPSTYVNWDGIHLTEAAYKVIAVNLLQDHQQSFPNIRNVSEVAPYKPQASDSLPPNSAGASTTFFYIWAFLVLCFFCSLYR
;
A
#
# COMPACT_ATOMS: atom_id res chain seq x y z
N MET A 1 -44.88 -42.31 48.87
CA MET A 1 -44.33 -42.31 47.50
C MET A 1 -43.44 -41.08 47.38
N ALA A 2 -42.14 -41.24 47.60
CA ALA A 2 -41.16 -40.16 47.49
C ALA A 2 -40.58 -40.16 46.08
N SER A 3 -40.70 -39.04 45.37
CA SER A 3 -40.18 -38.83 44.02
C SER A 3 -38.69 -38.54 44.06
N CYS A 4 -37.91 -39.33 43.33
CA CYS A 4 -36.48 -39.17 43.14
C CYS A 4 -36.25 -38.26 41.92
N PHE A 5 -35.72 -37.05 42.12
CA PHE A 5 -35.21 -36.21 41.03
C PHE A 5 -33.68 -36.33 41.01
N SER A 6 -33.14 -36.90 39.92
CA SER A 6 -31.70 -36.95 39.63
C SER A 6 -31.29 -35.70 38.85
N PRO A 7 -30.21 -34.99 39.22
CA PRO A 7 -29.74 -33.85 38.45
C PRO A 7 -28.93 -34.33 37.23
N ILE A 8 -29.37 -33.93 36.03
CA ILE A 8 -28.62 -34.11 34.78
C ILE A 8 -27.43 -33.14 34.81
N LEU A 9 -26.22 -33.70 34.85
CA LEU A 9 -24.97 -32.95 34.74
C LEU A 9 -24.77 -32.53 33.27
N ILE A 10 -25.09 -31.28 32.93
CA ILE A 10 -24.80 -30.70 31.62
C ILE A 10 -23.31 -30.33 31.61
N ILE A 11 -22.49 -31.17 30.98
CA ILE A 11 -21.08 -30.87 30.71
C ILE A 11 -21.05 -29.89 29.52
N PHE A 12 -20.81 -28.62 29.81
CA PHE A 12 -20.43 -27.65 28.79
C PHE A 12 -19.03 -28.01 28.29
N PHE A 13 -18.94 -28.60 27.09
CA PHE A 13 -17.70 -28.59 26.33
C PHE A 13 -17.39 -27.14 25.97
N LEU A 14 -16.51 -26.50 26.74
CA LEU A 14 -15.80 -25.31 26.30
C LEU A 14 -15.00 -25.71 25.05
N LEU A 15 -15.56 -25.41 23.88
CA LEU A 15 -14.77 -25.28 22.66
C LEU A 15 -13.68 -24.24 22.97
N HIS A 16 -12.48 -24.72 23.32
CA HIS A 16 -11.29 -23.91 23.22
C HIS A 16 -11.11 -23.63 21.74
N THR A 17 -11.68 -22.51 21.27
CA THR A 17 -11.09 -21.83 20.12
C THR A 17 -9.67 -21.56 20.54
N ALA A 18 -8.72 -22.29 19.96
CA ALA A 18 -7.32 -21.95 20.10
C ALA A 18 -7.19 -20.52 19.57
N ASN A 19 -7.19 -19.54 20.48
CA ASN A 19 -6.70 -18.22 20.13
C ASN A 19 -5.28 -18.47 19.62
N PRO A 20 -4.99 -18.20 18.33
CA PRO A 20 -3.61 -18.30 17.88
C PRO A 20 -2.82 -17.37 18.82
N VAL A 21 -1.83 -17.94 19.49
CA VAL A 21 -0.96 -17.17 20.37
C VAL A 21 -0.36 -16.07 19.50
N LEU A 22 -0.84 -14.85 19.72
CA LEU A 22 -0.43 -13.61 19.08
C LEU A 22 1.01 -13.29 19.50
N GLY A 23 1.95 -13.99 18.87
CA GLY A 23 3.38 -13.75 18.99
C GLY A 23 3.81 -12.58 18.11
N SER A 24 4.91 -11.92 18.47
CA SER A 24 5.54 -10.91 17.61
C SER A 24 5.89 -11.50 16.25
N TYR A 25 5.55 -10.78 15.17
CA TYR A 25 5.91 -11.16 13.82
C TYR A 25 7.43 -11.25 13.66
N LYS A 26 7.90 -12.31 13.00
CA LYS A 26 9.32 -12.56 12.72
C LYS A 26 9.72 -12.17 11.30
N SER A 27 8.74 -12.00 10.42
CA SER A 27 8.96 -11.54 9.06
C SER A 27 7.73 -10.86 8.48
N ILE A 28 7.94 -9.99 7.49
CA ILE A 28 6.86 -9.38 6.70
C ILE A 28 7.12 -9.63 5.21
N PHE A 29 6.09 -10.11 4.51
CA PHE A 29 6.09 -10.24 3.05
C PHE A 29 5.11 -9.21 2.48
N SER A 30 5.62 -8.29 1.67
CA SER A 30 4.80 -7.18 1.15
C SER A 30 4.67 -7.23 -0.37
N PHE A 31 3.45 -7.03 -0.84
CA PHE A 31 3.04 -6.94 -2.24
C PHE A 31 2.31 -5.61 -2.41
N GLY A 32 2.33 -5.01 -3.59
CA GLY A 32 1.67 -3.74 -3.81
C GLY A 32 2.27 -2.91 -4.94
N ASP A 33 1.99 -1.62 -4.91
CA ASP A 33 2.49 -0.66 -5.87
C ASP A 33 3.48 0.36 -5.26
N SER A 34 3.51 1.59 -5.76
CA SER A 34 4.39 2.66 -5.26
C SER A 34 4.11 3.06 -3.81
N LEU A 35 2.92 2.80 -3.26
CA LEU A 35 2.60 3.06 -1.85
C LEU A 35 3.27 2.05 -0.90
N ALA A 36 3.80 0.95 -1.43
CA ALA A 36 4.53 -0.07 -0.68
C ALA A 36 5.95 -0.34 -1.20
N ASP A 37 6.34 0.18 -2.37
CA ASP A 37 7.65 -0.09 -2.98
C ASP A 37 8.82 0.46 -2.15
N THR A 38 9.68 -0.46 -1.70
CA THR A 38 10.88 -0.16 -0.88
C THR A 38 12.16 -0.06 -1.70
N GLY A 39 12.05 -0.01 -3.03
CA GLY A 39 13.15 0.23 -3.96
C GLY A 39 13.25 -0.73 -5.13
N ASN A 40 12.27 -1.63 -5.36
CA ASN A 40 12.26 -2.50 -6.54
C ASN A 40 12.25 -1.68 -7.83
N SER A 41 11.58 -0.53 -7.86
CA SER A 41 11.61 0.40 -9.00
C SER A 41 13.03 0.84 -9.40
N LEU A 42 14.00 0.88 -8.47
CA LEU A 42 15.39 1.23 -8.80
C LEU A 42 16.10 0.12 -9.58
N TYR A 43 15.72 -1.13 -9.32
CA TYR A 43 16.37 -2.33 -9.85
C TYR A 43 15.62 -2.95 -11.03
N SER A 44 14.37 -2.53 -11.27
CA SER A 44 13.54 -3.03 -12.35
C SER A 44 13.98 -2.54 -13.73
N GLY A 45 14.81 -1.49 -13.78
CA GLY A 45 15.19 -0.83 -15.03
C GLY A 45 14.12 0.11 -15.58
N GLN A 46 13.01 0.30 -14.84
CA GLN A 46 12.00 1.30 -15.17
C GLN A 46 12.44 2.70 -14.69
N TYR A 47 12.02 3.73 -15.40
CA TYR A 47 12.20 5.09 -14.92
C TYR A 47 11.38 5.30 -13.64
N THR A 48 12.00 5.84 -12.60
CA THR A 48 11.31 6.28 -11.39
C THR A 48 11.88 7.61 -10.90
N PRO A 49 11.04 8.63 -10.63
CA PRO A 49 11.48 9.86 -9.98
C PRO A 49 12.14 9.60 -8.62
N ALA A 50 11.73 8.52 -7.93
CA ALA A 50 12.24 8.13 -6.62
C ALA A 50 13.71 7.63 -6.63
N ALA A 51 14.36 7.62 -7.79
CA ALA A 51 15.81 7.41 -7.92
C ALA A 51 16.65 8.67 -7.67
N GLN A 52 16.00 9.83 -7.47
CA GLN A 52 16.68 11.12 -7.34
C GLN A 52 16.16 11.90 -6.15
N LEU A 53 17.00 12.80 -5.62
CA LEU A 53 16.53 13.78 -4.65
C LEU A 53 15.44 14.65 -5.30
N PRO A 54 14.43 15.08 -4.54
CA PRO A 54 14.36 15.05 -3.07
C PRO A 54 13.67 13.82 -2.47
N TYR A 55 13.40 12.76 -3.24
CA TYR A 55 12.87 11.52 -2.66
C TYR A 55 13.86 10.92 -1.65
N GLY A 56 13.34 10.53 -0.48
CA GLY A 56 14.14 10.01 0.63
C GLY A 56 14.92 11.06 1.45
N GLU A 57 14.72 12.36 1.24
CA GLU A 57 15.49 13.41 1.94
C GLU A 57 15.32 13.44 3.48
N THR A 58 14.18 12.99 4.02
CA THR A 58 13.87 13.11 5.46
C THR A 58 14.51 12.01 6.31
N TYR A 59 14.07 10.76 6.20
CA TYR A 59 14.58 9.68 7.06
C TYR A 59 15.84 9.02 6.50
N PHE A 60 15.93 8.89 5.18
CA PHE A 60 17.03 8.17 4.52
C PHE A 60 18.20 9.10 4.16
N HIS A 61 17.93 10.39 3.98
CA HIS A 61 18.85 11.41 3.47
C HIS A 61 19.47 11.07 2.10
N GLN A 62 18.83 10.16 1.35
CA GLN A 62 19.22 9.73 0.02
C GLN A 62 18.05 9.02 -0.66
N PRO A 63 18.02 8.96 -2.00
CA PRO A 63 16.98 8.23 -2.72
C PRO A 63 17.07 6.72 -2.44
N THR A 64 15.93 6.10 -2.13
CA THR A 64 15.82 4.65 -1.89
C THR A 64 14.79 3.98 -2.80
N GLY A 65 14.19 4.72 -3.74
CA GLY A 65 13.13 4.25 -4.62
C GLY A 65 11.74 4.29 -4.02
N ARG A 66 11.60 4.65 -2.74
CA ARG A 66 10.30 4.92 -2.10
C ARG A 66 9.72 6.21 -2.68
N ALA A 67 8.46 6.17 -3.09
CA ALA A 67 7.75 7.32 -3.64
C ALA A 67 7.28 8.26 -2.52
N SER A 68 8.21 8.81 -1.75
CA SER A 68 7.98 9.74 -0.65
C SER A 68 9.27 10.51 -0.33
N ASP A 69 9.17 11.55 0.48
CA ASP A 69 10.32 12.20 1.14
C ASP A 69 11.03 11.25 2.12
N GLY A 70 10.38 10.18 2.56
CA GLY A 70 10.99 9.19 3.45
C GLY A 70 10.27 7.85 3.52
N ARG A 71 9.92 7.42 4.73
CA ARG A 71 9.34 6.10 5.02
C ARG A 71 7.90 5.97 4.54
N LEU A 72 7.55 4.77 4.09
CA LEU A 72 6.19 4.36 3.74
C LEU A 72 5.48 3.68 4.93
N VAL A 73 4.17 3.42 4.82
CA VAL A 73 3.40 2.69 5.86
C VAL A 73 4.06 1.35 6.23
N ILE A 74 4.55 0.61 5.22
CA ILE A 74 5.21 -0.68 5.42
C ILE A 74 6.48 -0.57 6.26
N ASP A 75 7.25 0.52 6.12
CA ASP A 75 8.46 0.76 6.90
C ASP A 75 8.11 1.01 8.38
N PHE A 76 7.07 1.79 8.63
CA PHE A 76 6.57 2.04 9.99
C PHE A 76 6.04 0.77 10.66
N ILE A 77 5.29 -0.07 9.94
CA ILE A 77 4.80 -1.36 10.44
C ILE A 77 5.97 -2.30 10.76
N ALA A 78 6.97 -2.40 9.88
CA ALA A 78 8.15 -3.23 10.13
C ALA A 78 8.88 -2.80 11.41
N GLN A 79 9.14 -1.49 11.56
CA GLN A 79 9.79 -0.94 12.73
C GLN A 79 8.98 -1.12 14.02
N SER A 80 7.65 -0.97 13.94
CA SER A 80 6.76 -1.08 15.09
C SER A 80 6.72 -2.51 15.66
N VAL A 81 6.92 -3.51 14.83
CA VAL A 81 7.01 -4.92 15.26
C VAL A 81 8.45 -5.37 15.52
N GLY A 82 9.41 -4.46 15.39
CA GLY A 82 10.81 -4.67 15.71
C GLY A 82 11.65 -5.35 14.63
N LEU A 83 11.15 -5.37 13.39
CA LEU A 83 11.85 -5.89 12.22
C LEU A 83 12.68 -4.80 11.53
N PRO A 84 13.73 -5.18 10.77
CA PRO A 84 14.41 -4.26 9.88
C PRO A 84 13.47 -3.77 8.77
N LEU A 85 13.86 -2.67 8.11
CA LEU A 85 13.20 -2.23 6.88
C LEU A 85 13.27 -3.34 5.84
N LEU A 86 12.17 -3.54 5.11
CA LEU A 86 12.09 -4.63 4.16
C LEU A 86 12.98 -4.36 2.95
N PRO A 87 13.85 -5.31 2.58
CA PRO A 87 14.64 -5.15 1.38
C PRO A 87 13.77 -5.39 0.13
N PRO A 88 13.97 -4.63 -0.96
CA PRO A 88 13.31 -4.93 -2.24
C PRO A 88 13.83 -6.23 -2.84
N TYR A 89 12.92 -7.07 -3.35
CA TYR A 89 13.20 -8.38 -3.96
C TYR A 89 14.24 -8.32 -5.09
N LEU A 90 14.17 -7.30 -5.96
CA LEU A 90 15.07 -7.16 -7.12
C LEU A 90 16.47 -6.66 -6.75
N GLY A 91 16.70 -6.24 -5.51
CA GLY A 91 18.02 -5.80 -5.06
C GLY A 91 18.96 -6.98 -4.76
N SER A 92 20.28 -6.74 -4.77
CA SER A 92 21.30 -7.77 -4.54
C SER A 92 21.58 -8.08 -3.07
N GLY A 93 22.09 -9.29 -2.78
CA GLY A 93 22.85 -9.61 -1.56
C GLY A 93 22.04 -9.67 -0.26
N LYS A 94 20.77 -10.10 -0.31
CA LYS A 94 19.84 -10.02 0.83
C LYS A 94 19.51 -11.38 1.43
N ASP A 95 19.44 -11.41 2.75
CA ASP A 95 18.77 -12.45 3.51
C ASP A 95 17.28 -12.07 3.69
N PHE A 96 16.39 -12.91 3.18
CA PHE A 96 14.94 -12.69 3.22
C PHE A 96 14.24 -13.41 4.40
N GLN A 97 15.00 -13.99 5.34
CA GLN A 97 14.44 -14.68 6.51
C GLN A 97 13.57 -13.78 7.41
N GLN A 98 13.86 -12.48 7.46
CA GLN A 98 13.07 -11.48 8.19
C GLN A 98 12.05 -10.73 7.31
N GLY A 99 11.87 -11.18 6.06
CA GLY A 99 10.91 -10.61 5.14
C GLY A 99 11.54 -9.99 3.90
N VAL A 100 10.65 -9.63 2.98
CA VAL A 100 10.99 -9.06 1.67
C VAL A 100 9.79 -8.29 1.13
N ASN A 101 10.08 -7.28 0.33
CA ASN A 101 9.07 -6.50 -0.37
C ASN A 101 9.13 -6.77 -1.88
N PHE A 102 8.01 -7.18 -2.45
CA PHE A 102 7.79 -7.45 -3.87
C PHE A 102 7.06 -6.30 -4.58
N ALA A 103 6.59 -5.29 -3.85
CA ALA A 103 5.85 -4.17 -4.42
C ALA A 103 6.72 -3.38 -5.41
N VAL A 104 6.12 -2.90 -6.49
CA VAL A 104 6.80 -2.13 -7.53
C VAL A 104 5.94 -0.94 -7.93
N GLY A 105 6.56 0.25 -8.00
CA GLY A 105 5.89 1.46 -8.48
C GLY A 105 5.19 1.24 -9.83
N GLY A 106 3.92 1.62 -9.92
CA GLY A 106 3.08 1.41 -11.10
C GLY A 106 2.55 -0.02 -11.27
N ALA A 107 2.64 -0.89 -10.26
CA ALA A 107 2.00 -2.19 -10.34
C ALA A 107 0.47 -2.08 -10.37
N THR A 108 -0.16 -2.95 -11.17
CA THR A 108 -1.61 -3.16 -11.21
C THR A 108 -1.98 -4.49 -10.57
N ALA A 109 -3.20 -4.60 -10.05
CA ALA A 109 -3.76 -5.87 -9.62
C ALA A 109 -4.02 -6.78 -10.82
N LEU A 110 -4.57 -6.20 -11.91
CA LEU A 110 -4.88 -6.88 -13.16
C LEU A 110 -3.65 -7.00 -14.06
N ASP A 111 -3.68 -8.00 -14.94
CA ASP A 111 -2.64 -8.22 -15.94
C ASP A 111 -2.72 -7.20 -17.08
N VAL A 112 -1.58 -6.90 -17.71
CA VAL A 112 -1.47 -5.92 -18.81
C VAL A 112 -2.44 -6.21 -19.95
N SER A 113 -2.66 -7.48 -20.27
CA SER A 113 -3.60 -7.89 -21.32
C SER A 113 -5.01 -7.38 -21.08
N PHE A 114 -5.44 -7.22 -19.83
CA PHE A 114 -6.74 -6.62 -19.53
C PHE A 114 -6.82 -5.16 -20.00
N PHE A 115 -5.75 -4.38 -19.82
CA PHE A 115 -5.71 -2.99 -20.26
C PHE A 115 -5.62 -2.89 -21.78
N ASP A 116 -4.81 -3.75 -22.41
CA ASP A 116 -4.72 -3.85 -23.88
C ASP A 116 -6.09 -4.14 -24.51
N ASP A 117 -6.82 -5.12 -23.97
CA ASP A 117 -8.16 -5.51 -24.44
C ASP A 117 -9.22 -4.39 -24.27
N ASN A 118 -8.97 -3.45 -23.35
CA ASN A 118 -9.84 -2.29 -23.09
C ASN A 118 -9.34 -0.98 -23.75
N GLY A 119 -8.29 -1.07 -24.59
CA GLY A 119 -7.71 0.06 -25.30
C GLY A 119 -7.12 1.13 -24.37
N ILE A 120 -6.51 0.70 -23.27
CA ILE A 120 -5.84 1.56 -22.28
C ILE A 120 -4.34 1.36 -22.45
N SER A 121 -3.59 2.45 -22.66
CA SER A 121 -2.15 2.35 -22.89
C SER A 121 -1.40 2.37 -21.56
N TYR A 122 -1.21 1.19 -20.97
CA TYR A 122 -0.42 1.07 -19.74
C TYR A 122 0.52 -0.13 -19.78
N ASN A 123 1.81 0.12 -19.59
CA ASN A 123 2.83 -0.90 -19.70
C ASN A 123 3.62 -1.03 -18.39
N THR A 124 3.00 -1.64 -17.38
CA THR A 124 3.71 -2.14 -16.21
C THR A 124 4.05 -3.62 -16.40
N LYS A 125 5.27 -4.03 -16.05
CA LYS A 125 5.68 -5.44 -16.12
C LYS A 125 5.57 -6.16 -14.78
N TYR A 126 5.10 -5.47 -13.76
CA TYR A 126 5.24 -5.88 -12.35
C TYR A 126 3.89 -5.98 -11.65
N THR A 127 2.91 -6.55 -12.35
CA THR A 127 1.55 -6.80 -11.85
C THR A 127 1.58 -7.66 -10.59
N LEU A 128 0.49 -7.66 -9.82
CA LEU A 128 0.36 -8.50 -8.63
C LEU A 128 0.65 -9.98 -8.93
N GLY A 129 0.23 -10.47 -10.10
CA GLY A 129 0.55 -11.82 -10.57
C GLY A 129 2.05 -12.08 -10.70
N VAL A 130 2.82 -11.11 -11.21
CA VAL A 130 4.28 -11.20 -11.31
C VAL A 130 4.93 -11.23 -9.93
N GLN A 131 4.45 -10.38 -9.00
CA GLN A 131 4.95 -10.33 -7.62
C GLN A 131 4.69 -11.66 -6.88
N LEU A 132 3.53 -12.29 -7.10
CA LEU A 132 3.25 -13.64 -6.59
C LEU A 132 4.18 -14.70 -7.20
N GLY A 133 4.54 -14.54 -8.48
CA GLY A 133 5.53 -15.39 -9.14
C GLY A 133 6.92 -15.28 -8.50
N TRP A 134 7.32 -14.09 -8.09
CA TRP A 134 8.56 -13.87 -7.34
C TRP A 134 8.52 -14.51 -5.95
N PHE A 135 7.41 -14.34 -5.23
CA PHE A 135 7.20 -15.00 -3.95
C PHE A 135 7.34 -16.53 -4.07
N LYS A 136 6.66 -17.16 -5.03
CA LYS A 136 6.75 -18.62 -5.26
C LYS A 136 8.17 -19.09 -5.55
N LYS A 137 8.96 -18.31 -6.29
CA LYS A 137 10.37 -18.61 -6.54
C LYS A 137 11.23 -18.50 -5.28
N LEU A 138 10.83 -17.66 -4.33
CA LEU A 138 11.54 -17.45 -3.09
C LEU A 138 11.22 -18.52 -2.01
N VAL A 139 9.99 -19.04 -1.97
CA VAL A 139 9.53 -20.00 -0.94
C VAL A 139 10.54 -21.14 -0.66
N PRO A 140 11.13 -21.83 -1.66
CA PRO A 140 12.07 -22.92 -1.41
C PRO A 140 13.36 -22.53 -0.66
N PHE A 141 13.68 -21.23 -0.60
CA PHE A 141 14.84 -20.70 0.12
C PHE A 141 14.51 -20.21 1.53
N LEU A 142 13.22 -20.09 1.87
CA LEU A 142 12.76 -19.61 3.18
C LEU A 142 12.50 -20.76 4.14
N CYS A 143 11.92 -21.85 3.62
CA CYS A 143 11.44 -22.98 4.39
C CYS A 143 11.66 -24.28 3.63
N ASP A 144 11.71 -25.38 4.38
CA ASP A 144 11.70 -26.72 3.79
C ASP A 144 10.40 -26.92 2.99
N SER A 145 10.50 -27.63 1.85
CA SER A 145 9.39 -27.85 0.91
C SER A 145 8.29 -28.76 1.46
N SER A 146 8.45 -29.28 2.68
CA SER A 146 7.36 -29.90 3.41
C SER A 146 6.29 -28.86 3.74
N SER A 147 5.01 -29.20 3.52
CA SER A 147 3.88 -28.30 3.82
C SER A 147 3.91 -27.77 5.26
N ASP A 148 4.41 -28.59 6.19
CA ASP A 148 4.53 -28.24 7.60
C ASP A 148 5.69 -27.27 7.87
N GLY A 149 6.78 -27.36 7.10
CA GLY A 149 7.93 -26.46 7.20
C GLY A 149 7.58 -25.02 6.85
N CYS A 150 6.98 -24.81 5.68
CA CYS A 150 6.57 -23.48 5.24
C CYS A 150 5.42 -22.91 6.06
N ARG A 151 4.43 -23.74 6.41
CA ARG A 151 3.35 -23.29 7.31
C ARG A 151 3.90 -22.83 8.66
N LYS A 152 4.85 -23.55 9.26
CA LYS A 152 5.47 -23.15 10.54
C LYS A 152 6.22 -21.82 10.43
N PHE A 153 6.94 -21.60 9.34
CA PHE A 153 7.63 -20.34 9.08
C PHE A 153 6.64 -19.18 8.94
N PHE A 154 5.67 -19.32 8.03
CA PHE A 154 4.68 -18.29 7.75
C PHE A 154 3.65 -18.08 8.86
N ASN A 155 3.53 -19.00 9.81
CA ASN A 155 2.69 -18.84 10.99
C ASN A 155 3.11 -17.63 11.87
N THR A 156 4.35 -17.19 11.75
CA THR A 156 4.89 -16.01 12.43
C THR A 156 5.15 -14.84 11.50
N SER A 157 4.60 -14.87 10.29
CA SER A 157 4.77 -13.83 9.28
C SER A 157 3.51 -13.00 9.08
N LEU A 158 3.68 -11.72 8.78
CA LEU A 158 2.62 -10.84 8.31
C LEU A 158 2.71 -10.68 6.79
N PHE A 159 1.61 -10.90 6.10
CA PHE A 159 1.49 -10.67 4.66
C PHE A 159 0.74 -9.37 4.39
N MET A 160 1.44 -8.37 3.87
CA MET A 160 0.87 -7.10 3.46
C MET A 160 0.53 -7.19 1.96
N VAL A 161 -0.75 -7.26 1.63
CA VAL A 161 -1.22 -7.41 0.23
C VAL A 161 -1.83 -6.10 -0.23
N GLY A 162 -0.97 -5.14 -0.55
CA GLY A 162 -1.36 -3.82 -1.05
C GLY A 162 -0.67 -2.64 -0.33
N GLU A 163 -1.02 -1.41 -0.69
CA GLU A 163 -2.12 -1.07 -1.63
C GLU A 163 -1.81 -1.53 -3.06
N ILE A 164 -2.83 -2.05 -3.73
CA ILE A 164 -2.80 -2.52 -5.11
C ILE A 164 -4.22 -2.41 -5.68
N GLY A 165 -4.34 -1.93 -6.91
CA GLY A 165 -5.64 -1.62 -7.52
C GLY A 165 -5.80 -0.14 -7.84
N GLY A 166 -5.11 0.77 -7.14
CA GLY A 166 -5.09 2.20 -7.45
C GLY A 166 -4.70 2.49 -8.90
N ASN A 167 -3.62 1.87 -9.40
CA ASN A 167 -3.17 2.05 -10.79
C ASN A 167 -4.16 1.47 -11.81
N ASP A 168 -4.94 0.45 -11.45
CA ASP A 168 -6.00 -0.09 -12.31
C ASP A 168 -7.12 0.92 -12.59
N TYR A 169 -7.21 1.98 -11.77
CA TYR A 169 -8.17 3.08 -11.93
C TYR A 169 -7.51 4.38 -12.40
N ASN A 170 -6.32 4.70 -11.87
CA ASN A 170 -5.58 5.91 -12.23
C ASN A 170 -5.34 5.98 -13.74
N ASN A 171 -4.84 4.89 -14.33
CA ASN A 171 -4.52 4.86 -15.75
C ASN A 171 -5.73 5.07 -16.66
N PRO A 172 -6.85 4.33 -16.53
CA PRO A 172 -8.01 4.59 -17.37
C PRO A 172 -8.66 5.95 -17.12
N PHE A 173 -8.65 6.48 -15.89
CA PHE A 173 -9.12 7.84 -15.65
C PHE A 173 -8.25 8.89 -16.38
N MET A 174 -6.92 8.71 -16.38
CA MET A 174 -5.99 9.57 -17.12
C MET A 174 -6.14 9.43 -18.64
N ASP A 175 -6.48 8.24 -19.14
CA ASP A 175 -6.81 7.97 -20.54
C ASP A 175 -8.23 8.46 -20.93
N GLY A 176 -8.93 9.15 -20.02
CA GLY A 176 -10.23 9.77 -20.29
C GLY A 176 -11.43 8.81 -20.28
N LYS A 177 -11.27 7.60 -19.74
CA LYS A 177 -12.38 6.65 -19.57
C LYS A 177 -13.41 7.20 -18.58
N SER A 178 -14.69 6.89 -18.84
CA SER A 178 -15.78 7.35 -17.98
C SER A 178 -15.80 6.64 -16.62
N LEU A 179 -16.42 7.29 -15.63
CA LEU A 179 -16.67 6.67 -14.32
C LEU A 179 -17.37 5.31 -14.44
N ALA A 180 -18.32 5.16 -15.36
CA ALA A 180 -19.04 3.90 -15.54
C ALA A 180 -18.12 2.77 -16.03
N GLU A 181 -17.22 3.06 -16.98
CA GLU A 181 -16.23 2.10 -17.48
C GLU A 181 -15.25 1.69 -16.38
N VAL A 182 -14.64 2.66 -15.68
CA VAL A 182 -13.65 2.36 -14.64
C VAL A 182 -14.29 1.67 -13.43
N LYS A 183 -15.53 2.02 -13.08
CA LYS A 183 -16.29 1.34 -12.01
C LYS A 183 -16.55 -0.14 -12.33
N ALA A 184 -16.66 -0.50 -13.61
CA ALA A 184 -16.80 -1.90 -14.02
C ALA A 184 -15.51 -2.73 -13.81
N PHE A 185 -14.36 -2.08 -13.59
CA PHE A 185 -13.10 -2.77 -13.32
C PHE A 185 -12.99 -3.20 -11.86
N VAL A 186 -13.68 -2.51 -10.95
CA VAL A 186 -13.57 -2.73 -9.50
C VAL A 186 -13.77 -4.20 -9.11
N PRO A 187 -14.85 -4.90 -9.52
CA PRO A 187 -15.01 -6.32 -9.18
C PRO A 187 -13.83 -7.19 -9.63
N LYS A 188 -13.27 -6.93 -10.82
CA LYS A 188 -12.14 -7.70 -11.35
C LYS A 188 -10.86 -7.48 -10.54
N VAL A 189 -10.63 -6.23 -10.10
CA VAL A 189 -9.51 -5.90 -9.21
C VAL A 189 -9.65 -6.61 -7.87
N ILE A 190 -10.86 -6.59 -7.27
CA ILE A 190 -11.15 -7.32 -6.02
C ILE A 190 -10.94 -8.83 -6.21
N ASP A 191 -11.38 -9.41 -7.33
CA ASP A 191 -11.16 -10.82 -7.65
C ASP A 191 -9.67 -11.17 -7.78
N ALA A 192 -8.85 -10.28 -8.36
CA ALA A 192 -7.41 -10.47 -8.46
C ALA A 192 -6.72 -10.45 -7.08
N ILE A 193 -7.10 -9.51 -6.21
CA ILE A 193 -6.62 -9.44 -4.82
C ILE A 193 -7.04 -10.69 -4.04
N SER A 194 -8.31 -11.10 -4.14
CA SER A 194 -8.83 -12.32 -3.52
C SER A 194 -8.07 -13.56 -3.98
N SER A 195 -7.81 -13.66 -5.28
CA SER A 195 -7.04 -14.76 -5.86
C SER A 195 -5.60 -14.78 -5.36
N ALA A 196 -4.96 -13.62 -5.22
CA ALA A 196 -3.64 -13.50 -4.62
C ALA A 196 -3.60 -14.02 -3.18
N ILE A 197 -4.57 -13.61 -2.35
CA ILE A 197 -4.70 -14.07 -0.96
C ILE A 197 -4.89 -15.60 -0.92
N LYS A 198 -5.78 -16.15 -1.75
CA LYS A 198 -6.00 -17.61 -1.85
C LYS A 198 -4.72 -18.37 -2.20
N VAL A 199 -3.90 -17.83 -3.12
CA VAL A 199 -2.60 -18.40 -3.46
C VAL A 199 -1.67 -18.38 -2.25
N LEU A 200 -1.54 -17.24 -1.56
CA LEU A 200 -0.68 -17.12 -0.38
C LEU A 200 -1.12 -18.06 0.75
N ILE A 201 -2.43 -18.19 1.01
CA ILE A 201 -2.97 -19.15 1.98
C ILE A 201 -2.57 -20.58 1.61
N LYS A 202 -2.65 -20.94 0.33
CA LYS A 202 -2.24 -22.26 -0.16
C LYS A 202 -0.74 -22.53 0.06
N GLU A 203 0.09 -21.50 0.00
CA GLU A 203 1.54 -21.57 0.31
C GLU A 203 1.83 -21.56 1.83
N GLY A 204 0.79 -21.48 2.68
CA GLY A 204 0.90 -21.59 4.15
C GLY A 204 0.84 -20.27 4.90
N ALA A 205 0.57 -19.14 4.24
CA ALA A 205 0.37 -17.86 4.90
C ALA A 205 -0.89 -17.85 5.76
N VAL A 206 -0.78 -17.30 6.98
CA VAL A 206 -1.90 -17.31 7.95
C VAL A 206 -2.36 -15.93 8.37
N THR A 207 -1.49 -14.91 8.37
CA THR A 207 -1.85 -13.57 8.83
C THR A 207 -1.66 -12.54 7.73
N PHE A 208 -2.71 -11.81 7.43
CA PHE A 208 -2.78 -10.85 6.33
C PHE A 208 -3.24 -9.49 6.82
N MET A 209 -2.70 -8.44 6.22
CA MET A 209 -3.29 -7.11 6.22
C MET A 209 -3.44 -6.65 4.78
N VAL A 210 -4.67 -6.30 4.41
CA VAL A 210 -5.06 -5.97 3.04
C VAL A 210 -5.62 -4.54 3.06
N PRO A 211 -4.81 -3.54 2.71
CA PRO A 211 -5.26 -2.15 2.72
C PRO A 211 -6.24 -1.87 1.56
N GLY A 212 -7.22 -1.01 1.82
CA GLY A 212 -8.06 -0.42 0.78
C GLY A 212 -7.42 0.82 0.14
N ASN A 213 -8.12 1.41 -0.82
CA ASN A 213 -7.71 2.63 -1.49
C ASN A 213 -7.80 3.85 -0.56
N LEU A 214 -6.84 4.76 -0.73
CA LEU A 214 -6.85 6.10 -0.16
C LEU A 214 -8.05 6.93 -0.69
N PRO A 215 -8.41 8.06 -0.04
CA PRO A 215 -9.41 8.98 -0.55
C PRO A 215 -8.87 9.73 -1.78
N ILE A 216 -8.99 9.13 -2.98
CA ILE A 216 -8.35 9.65 -4.20
C ILE A 216 -8.93 11.01 -4.64
N GLY A 217 -10.13 11.38 -4.17
CA GLY A 217 -10.67 12.72 -4.38
C GLY A 217 -9.89 13.82 -3.68
N CYS A 218 -9.02 13.46 -2.73
CA CYS A 218 -8.13 14.38 -2.02
C CYS A 218 -6.70 14.45 -2.63
N SER A 219 -6.40 13.63 -3.64
CA SER A 219 -5.10 13.69 -4.34
C SER A 219 -4.95 15.02 -5.07
N THR A 220 -3.81 15.70 -4.90
CA THR A 220 -3.54 16.96 -5.60
C THR A 220 -3.57 16.78 -7.12
N LEU A 221 -3.13 15.63 -7.64
CA LEU A 221 -3.21 15.34 -9.08
C LEU A 221 -4.66 15.26 -9.55
N TYR A 222 -5.51 14.52 -8.86
CA TYR A 222 -6.93 14.41 -9.20
C TYR A 222 -7.66 15.75 -9.06
N LEU A 223 -7.31 16.56 -8.06
CA LEU A 223 -7.82 17.92 -7.93
C LEU A 223 -7.42 18.80 -9.12
N GLY A 224 -6.21 18.64 -9.64
CA GLY A 224 -5.75 19.35 -10.85
C GLY A 224 -6.45 18.89 -12.13
N LEU A 225 -6.70 17.59 -12.28
CA LEU A 225 -7.28 17.00 -13.50
C LEU A 225 -8.81 17.10 -13.57
N PHE A 226 -9.50 16.88 -12.45
CA PHE A 226 -10.96 16.75 -12.40
C PHE A 226 -11.63 17.86 -11.57
N GLY A 227 -10.84 18.77 -11.00
CA GLY A 227 -11.34 19.92 -10.29
C GLY A 227 -12.14 20.86 -11.19
N ASN A 228 -13.22 21.40 -10.65
CA ASN A 228 -14.04 22.43 -11.28
C ASN A 228 -14.46 23.52 -10.27
N SER A 229 -15.19 24.54 -10.72
CA SER A 229 -15.60 25.68 -9.88
C SER A 229 -16.86 25.46 -9.02
N LYS A 230 -17.56 24.33 -9.17
CA LYS A 230 -18.81 24.02 -8.46
C LYS A 230 -18.50 23.50 -7.06
N LYS A 231 -18.81 24.31 -6.05
CA LYS A 231 -18.50 23.98 -4.64
C LYS A 231 -19.23 22.73 -4.16
N GLU A 232 -20.41 22.44 -4.72
CA GLU A 232 -21.20 21.26 -4.41
C GLU A 232 -20.51 19.93 -4.77
N ASP A 233 -19.54 19.94 -5.69
CA ASP A 233 -18.80 18.75 -6.10
C ASP A 233 -17.71 18.33 -5.09
N TYR A 234 -17.44 19.19 -4.10
CA TYR A 234 -16.42 18.96 -3.07
C TYR A 234 -17.02 18.73 -1.69
N ASP A 235 -16.34 17.92 -0.88
CA ASP A 235 -16.65 17.76 0.53
C ASP A 235 -16.11 18.91 1.39
N LYS A 236 -16.33 18.85 2.71
CA LYS A 236 -15.89 19.89 3.65
C LYS A 236 -14.37 20.02 3.75
N SER A 237 -13.64 18.98 3.37
CA SER A 237 -12.17 18.95 3.36
C SER A 237 -11.60 19.48 2.04
N GLY A 238 -12.45 19.78 1.05
CA GLY A 238 -12.04 20.22 -0.29
C GLY A 238 -11.75 19.08 -1.26
N CYS A 239 -12.10 17.84 -0.93
CA CYS A 239 -11.89 16.68 -1.79
C CYS A 239 -13.05 16.48 -2.76
N ILE A 240 -12.78 15.97 -3.96
CA ILE A 240 -13.81 15.69 -4.98
C ILE A 240 -14.67 14.50 -4.54
N LYS A 241 -15.99 14.72 -4.40
CA LYS A 241 -16.92 13.73 -3.85
C LYS A 241 -16.99 12.45 -4.66
N TRP A 242 -17.22 12.52 -5.96
CA TRP A 242 -17.45 11.33 -6.78
C TRP A 242 -16.23 10.39 -6.82
N LEU A 243 -15.03 10.95 -6.70
CA LEU A 243 -13.77 10.19 -6.59
C LEU A 243 -13.62 9.53 -5.22
N ASN A 244 -13.98 10.24 -4.15
CA ASN A 244 -14.04 9.64 -2.81
C ASN A 244 -15.11 8.56 -2.70
N ASP A 245 -16.29 8.76 -3.32
CA ASP A 245 -17.35 7.75 -3.43
C ASP A 245 -16.88 6.52 -4.20
N PHE A 246 -16.02 6.72 -5.21
CA PHE A 246 -15.39 5.62 -5.95
C PHE A 246 -14.43 4.81 -5.05
N SER A 247 -13.54 5.46 -4.30
CA SER A 247 -12.68 4.78 -3.32
C SER A 247 -13.50 4.01 -2.28
N ILE A 248 -14.57 4.62 -1.75
CA ILE A 248 -15.50 3.97 -0.81
C ILE A 248 -16.15 2.74 -1.46
N TYR A 249 -16.57 2.83 -2.73
CA TYR A 249 -17.15 1.71 -3.45
C TYR A 249 -16.17 0.53 -3.59
N HIS A 250 -14.91 0.79 -3.98
CA HIS A 250 -13.86 -0.23 -3.97
C HIS A 250 -13.71 -0.85 -2.58
N ASN A 251 -13.53 -0.01 -1.56
CA ASN A 251 -13.23 -0.44 -0.20
C ASN A 251 -14.33 -1.32 0.39
N ASN A 252 -15.60 -0.95 0.16
CA ASN A 252 -16.75 -1.75 0.59
C ASN A 252 -16.80 -3.13 -0.08
N LEU A 253 -16.45 -3.22 -1.37
CA LEU A 253 -16.39 -4.50 -2.07
C LEU A 253 -15.20 -5.35 -1.61
N LEU A 254 -14.05 -4.73 -1.38
CA LEU A 254 -12.88 -5.40 -0.81
C LEU A 254 -13.21 -5.97 0.57
N GLU A 255 -13.75 -5.17 1.48
CA GLU A 255 -14.09 -5.62 2.83
C GLU A 255 -15.10 -6.78 2.82
N LYS A 256 -16.12 -6.70 1.93
CA LYS A 256 -17.07 -7.80 1.74
C LYS A 256 -16.37 -9.09 1.30
N GLU A 257 -15.48 -9.01 0.32
CA GLU A 257 -14.72 -10.17 -0.15
C GLU A 257 -13.77 -10.72 0.92
N LEU A 258 -13.10 -9.84 1.69
CA LEU A 258 -12.26 -10.27 2.81
C LEU A 258 -13.07 -11.00 3.89
N ASN A 259 -14.31 -10.57 4.16
CA ASN A 259 -15.20 -11.28 5.09
C ASN A 259 -15.60 -12.67 4.56
N ILE A 260 -15.86 -12.81 3.26
CA ILE A 260 -16.06 -14.12 2.61
C ILE A 260 -14.81 -15.00 2.78
N LEU A 261 -13.61 -14.45 2.57
CA LEU A 261 -12.36 -15.19 2.75
C LEU A 261 -12.15 -15.66 4.19
N LYS A 262 -12.52 -14.85 5.20
CA LYS A 262 -12.45 -15.26 6.62
C LYS A 262 -13.34 -16.47 6.91
N GLU A 263 -14.53 -16.51 6.32
CA GLU A 263 -15.44 -17.67 6.46
C GLU A 263 -14.90 -18.92 5.76
N LEU A 264 -14.30 -18.75 4.57
CA LEU A 264 -13.71 -19.86 3.80
C LEU A 264 -12.41 -20.39 4.43
N TYR A 265 -11.66 -19.55 5.14
CA TYR A 265 -10.35 -19.87 5.71
C TYR A 265 -10.29 -19.53 7.21
N PRO A 266 -11.05 -20.24 8.07
CA PRO A 266 -11.19 -19.90 9.50
C PRO A 266 -9.90 -20.03 10.31
N ASN A 267 -8.87 -20.67 9.76
CA ASN A 267 -7.54 -20.79 10.38
C ASN A 267 -6.59 -19.65 9.99
N THR A 268 -7.10 -18.61 9.34
CA THR A 268 -6.33 -17.42 8.95
C THR A 268 -6.85 -16.18 9.67
N ASN A 269 -5.96 -15.22 9.89
CA ASN A 269 -6.28 -13.89 10.38
C ASN A 269 -6.15 -12.90 9.22
N ILE A 270 -7.27 -12.49 8.63
CA ILE A 270 -7.30 -11.52 7.52
C ILE A 270 -7.79 -10.18 8.06
N MET A 271 -6.92 -9.18 8.06
CA MET A 271 -7.22 -7.83 8.51
C MET A 271 -7.46 -6.89 7.33
N TYR A 272 -8.52 -6.09 7.40
CA TYR A 272 -8.71 -4.97 6.48
C TYR A 272 -7.90 -3.77 6.96
N GLY A 273 -7.05 -3.21 6.10
CA GLY A 273 -6.32 -1.97 6.37
C GLY A 273 -7.12 -0.76 5.90
N ASP A 274 -7.77 -0.06 6.82
CA ASP A 274 -8.60 1.10 6.49
C ASP A 274 -7.76 2.36 6.22
N TYR A 275 -7.02 2.33 5.11
CA TYR A 275 -6.22 3.46 4.63
C TYR A 275 -7.09 4.70 4.39
N TYR A 276 -8.34 4.51 3.95
CA TYR A 276 -9.25 5.61 3.65
C TYR A 276 -9.54 6.43 4.91
N ASN A 277 -10.09 5.80 5.95
CA ASN A 277 -10.45 6.52 7.17
C ASN A 277 -9.22 6.98 7.95
N ALA A 278 -8.12 6.21 7.93
CA ALA A 278 -6.86 6.64 8.51
C ALA A 278 -6.31 7.93 7.85
N ALA A 279 -6.38 8.02 6.51
CA ALA A 279 -5.96 9.21 5.77
C ALA A 279 -6.92 10.38 5.94
N MET A 280 -8.24 10.13 5.96
CA MET A 280 -9.23 11.21 6.11
C MET A 280 -9.05 12.04 7.39
N LYS A 281 -8.40 11.50 8.44
CA LYS A 281 -8.08 12.24 9.67
C LYS A 281 -7.24 13.50 9.38
N PHE A 282 -6.25 13.43 8.50
CA PHE A 282 -5.42 14.60 8.16
C PHE A 282 -6.00 15.49 7.07
N TYR A 283 -6.99 15.01 6.29
CA TYR A 283 -7.74 15.89 5.40
C TYR A 283 -8.80 16.70 6.15
N GLN A 284 -9.45 16.09 7.14
CA GLN A 284 -10.47 16.74 7.97
C GLN A 284 -9.88 17.68 9.02
N SER A 285 -8.66 17.41 9.49
CA SER A 285 -8.01 18.20 10.55
C SER A 285 -6.49 18.28 10.35
N PRO A 286 -6.00 18.85 9.24
CA PRO A 286 -4.56 18.92 8.95
C PRO A 286 -3.78 19.68 10.03
N ASP A 287 -4.34 20.80 10.49
CA ASP A 287 -3.69 21.69 11.44
C ASP A 287 -3.42 21.06 12.81
N SER A 288 -4.31 20.18 13.28
CA SER A 288 -4.16 19.50 14.57
C SER A 288 -3.12 18.38 14.52
N LEU A 289 -2.81 17.88 13.32
CA LEU A 289 -1.81 16.85 13.08
C LEU A 289 -0.46 17.43 12.60
N GLY A 290 -0.34 18.76 12.58
CA GLY A 290 0.91 19.45 12.22
C GLY A 290 1.08 19.76 10.73
N PHE A 291 0.08 19.48 9.90
CA PHE A 291 0.14 19.71 8.45
C PHE A 291 -0.18 21.17 8.07
N LYS A 292 0.66 22.09 8.53
CA LYS A 292 0.52 23.55 8.32
C LYS A 292 0.71 24.01 6.88
N GLY A 293 1.47 23.26 6.08
CA GLY A 293 1.64 23.47 4.64
C GLY A 293 0.41 23.08 3.82
N GLY A 294 -0.51 22.32 4.43
CA GLY A 294 -1.81 22.00 3.87
C GLY A 294 -1.96 20.53 3.49
N ALA A 295 -3.22 20.10 3.41
CA ALA A 295 -3.57 18.72 3.09
C ALA A 295 -3.63 18.47 1.58
N LEU A 296 -4.11 19.43 0.79
CA LEU A 296 -4.44 19.25 -0.63
C LEU A 296 -3.40 19.82 -1.61
N THR A 297 -2.33 20.41 -1.08
CA THR A 297 -1.22 20.95 -1.89
C THR A 297 -0.04 19.98 -1.84
N ALA A 298 0.53 19.67 -2.99
CA ALA A 298 1.74 18.85 -3.07
C ALA A 298 2.97 19.68 -2.63
N CYS A 299 3.80 19.10 -1.77
CA CYS A 299 5.07 19.70 -1.36
C CYS A 299 6.04 19.83 -2.55
N CYS A 300 6.06 18.84 -3.45
CA CYS A 300 6.89 18.77 -4.63
C CYS A 300 6.05 18.75 -5.91
N GLY A 301 6.56 19.37 -6.98
CA GLY A 301 5.93 19.31 -8.30
C GLY A 301 4.77 20.29 -8.53
N SER A 302 4.32 21.03 -7.51
CA SER A 302 3.33 22.10 -7.68
C SER A 302 4.02 23.41 -8.08
N GLY A 303 3.92 23.79 -9.36
CA GLY A 303 4.43 25.07 -9.89
C GLY A 303 5.96 25.23 -9.82
N LEU A 304 6.64 25.22 -10.98
CA LEU A 304 8.06 25.58 -11.12
C LEU A 304 9.03 24.81 -10.19
N SER A 305 9.10 23.48 -10.35
CA SER A 305 10.21 22.58 -9.98
C SER A 305 10.83 22.70 -8.57
N ARG A 306 10.20 23.38 -7.61
CA ARG A 306 10.68 23.51 -6.24
C ARG A 306 9.84 22.67 -5.30
N CYS A 307 10.52 21.95 -4.42
CA CYS A 307 9.91 21.30 -3.29
C CYS A 307 9.81 22.26 -2.11
N CYS A 308 8.86 21.99 -1.22
CA CYS A 308 8.69 22.75 0.00
C CYS A 308 9.89 22.53 0.95
N ASP A 309 10.22 23.54 1.75
CA ASP A 309 11.38 23.46 2.67
C ASP A 309 11.16 22.49 3.84
N ASN A 310 9.89 22.19 4.19
CA ASN A 310 9.54 21.32 5.30
C ASN A 310 8.42 20.33 4.92
N PRO A 311 8.79 19.17 4.34
CA PRO A 311 7.84 18.13 3.93
C PRO A 311 6.93 17.64 5.06
N SER A 312 7.38 17.67 6.31
CA SER A 312 6.59 17.17 7.46
C SER A 312 5.34 18.00 7.75
N THR A 313 5.21 19.17 7.14
CA THR A 313 4.04 20.06 7.27
C THR A 313 3.03 19.89 6.13
N TYR A 314 3.30 19.02 5.17
CA TYR A 314 2.42 18.73 4.03
C TYR A 314 1.93 17.29 4.09
N VAL A 315 0.73 17.05 3.57
CA VAL A 315 0.20 15.68 3.41
C VAL A 315 0.64 15.07 2.09
N ASN A 316 0.46 15.80 0.99
CA ASN A 316 0.79 15.34 -0.35
C ASN A 316 2.26 15.61 -0.65
N TRP A 317 2.99 14.61 -1.12
CA TRP A 317 4.38 14.73 -1.55
C TRP A 317 4.46 15.25 -2.97
N ASP A 318 4.09 14.45 -3.97
CA ASP A 318 4.22 14.77 -5.40
C ASP A 318 2.86 14.85 -6.14
N GLY A 319 1.78 14.85 -5.36
CA GLY A 319 0.40 14.94 -5.82
C GLY A 319 -0.29 13.60 -6.07
N ILE A 320 0.45 12.50 -6.09
CA ILE A 320 -0.10 11.13 -6.01
C ILE A 320 0.23 10.53 -4.65
N HIS A 321 1.49 10.63 -4.25
CA HIS A 321 2.01 9.99 -3.04
C HIS A 321 1.96 10.93 -1.84
N LEU A 322 2.02 10.35 -0.65
CA LEU A 322 2.00 11.08 0.61
C LEU A 322 3.42 11.32 1.14
N THR A 323 3.54 12.30 2.02
CA THR A 323 4.77 12.51 2.79
C THR A 323 4.95 11.41 3.83
N GLU A 324 6.19 11.24 4.30
CA GLU A 324 6.52 10.35 5.41
C GLU A 324 5.66 10.66 6.64
N ALA A 325 5.43 11.95 6.92
CA ALA A 325 4.61 12.39 8.04
C ALA A 325 3.15 11.92 7.92
N ALA A 326 2.57 12.00 6.72
CA ALA A 326 1.21 11.49 6.46
C ALA A 326 1.15 9.95 6.50
N TYR A 327 2.13 9.25 5.93
CA TYR A 327 2.21 7.78 6.05
C TYR A 327 2.36 7.31 7.50
N LYS A 328 3.09 8.07 8.34
CA LYS A 328 3.19 7.77 9.78
C LYS A 328 1.82 7.81 10.46
N VAL A 329 1.00 8.82 10.14
CA VAL A 329 -0.37 8.92 10.68
C VAL A 329 -1.16 7.68 10.27
N ILE A 330 -1.12 7.26 9.00
CA ILE A 330 -1.82 6.06 8.54
C ILE A 330 -1.35 4.82 9.31
N ALA A 331 -0.03 4.60 9.38
CA ALA A 331 0.54 3.44 10.05
C ALA A 331 0.13 3.36 11.54
N VAL A 332 0.20 4.48 12.27
CA VAL A 332 -0.20 4.53 13.68
C VAL A 332 -1.67 4.18 13.87
N ASN A 333 -2.55 4.69 12.99
CA ASN A 333 -3.98 4.37 13.08
C ASN A 333 -4.25 2.89 12.82
N LEU A 334 -3.63 2.28 11.80
CA LEU A 334 -3.80 0.85 11.53
C LEU A 334 -3.32 -0.04 12.68
N LEU A 335 -2.18 0.30 13.28
CA LEU A 335 -1.65 -0.41 14.44
C LEU A 335 -2.59 -0.28 15.66
N GLN A 336 -3.27 0.86 15.81
CA GLN A 336 -4.27 1.08 16.86
C GLN A 336 -5.58 0.31 16.59
N ASP A 337 -6.07 0.33 15.36
CA ASP A 337 -7.32 -0.34 14.97
C ASP A 337 -7.19 -1.87 15.09
N HIS A 338 -5.97 -2.40 14.92
CA HIS A 338 -5.66 -3.83 14.98
C HIS A 338 -4.83 -4.23 16.20
N GLN A 339 -4.95 -3.53 17.34
CA GLN A 339 -4.16 -3.79 18.56
C GLN A 339 -4.10 -5.25 18.99
N GLN A 340 -5.19 -6.01 18.81
CA GLN A 340 -5.22 -7.43 19.13
C GLN A 340 -4.21 -8.21 18.27
N SER A 341 -4.09 -7.89 16.98
CA SER A 341 -3.11 -8.47 16.05
C SER A 341 -1.69 -7.94 16.26
N PHE A 342 -1.53 -6.80 16.95
CA PHE A 342 -0.26 -6.15 17.23
C PHE A 342 -0.05 -5.88 18.74
N PRO A 343 0.03 -6.91 19.60
CA PRO A 343 0.02 -6.73 21.06
C PRO A 343 1.31 -6.09 21.62
N ASN A 344 2.42 -6.12 20.87
CA ASN A 344 3.74 -5.66 21.31
C ASN A 344 4.33 -4.58 20.38
N ILE A 345 3.56 -3.52 20.13
CA ILE A 345 4.01 -2.40 19.28
C ILE A 345 5.08 -1.58 20.01
N ARG A 346 6.24 -1.43 19.38
CA ARG A 346 7.25 -0.43 19.75
C ARG A 346 6.75 0.96 19.38
N ASN A 347 7.07 1.95 20.21
CA ASN A 347 6.63 3.31 19.97
C ASN A 347 7.21 3.84 18.64
N VAL A 348 6.33 4.19 17.70
CA VAL A 348 6.70 4.65 16.34
C VAL A 348 7.36 6.04 16.39
N SER A 349 7.38 6.71 17.54
CA SER A 349 8.16 7.94 17.79
C SER A 349 9.57 7.69 18.34
N GLU A 350 9.91 6.49 18.80
CA GLU A 350 11.24 6.12 19.31
C GLU A 350 12.05 5.32 18.28
N VAL A 351 12.09 5.79 17.03
CA VAL A 351 12.78 5.05 15.96
C VAL A 351 14.26 5.40 15.96
N ALA A 352 15.09 4.35 15.98
CA ALA A 352 16.53 4.47 15.84
C ALA A 352 16.90 5.25 14.56
N PRO A 353 18.00 6.04 14.60
CA PRO A 353 18.52 6.70 13.41
C PRO A 353 18.70 5.68 12.27
N TYR A 354 18.38 6.10 11.05
CA TYR A 354 18.59 5.27 9.88
C TYR A 354 20.06 4.85 9.80
N LYS A 355 20.29 3.55 9.61
CA LYS A 355 21.60 2.98 9.31
C LYS A 355 21.54 2.43 7.88
N PRO A 356 22.31 3.00 6.94
CA PRO A 356 22.32 2.53 5.57
C PRO A 356 22.60 1.03 5.47
N GLN A 357 21.77 0.31 4.73
CA GLN A 357 21.98 -1.10 4.40
C GLN A 357 22.58 -1.20 2.99
N ALA A 358 23.24 -2.32 2.70
CA ALA A 358 23.78 -2.57 1.36
C ALA A 358 22.72 -2.58 0.25
N SER A 359 21.44 -2.81 0.61
CA SER A 359 20.29 -2.68 -0.31
C SER A 359 19.99 -1.25 -0.76
N ASP A 360 20.50 -0.27 -0.03
CA ASP A 360 20.10 1.12 -0.15
C ASP A 360 21.09 1.91 -1.02
N SER A 361 22.16 1.26 -1.49
CA SER A 361 23.02 1.83 -2.52
C SER A 361 22.29 1.83 -3.86
N LEU A 362 22.19 3.01 -4.48
CA LEU A 362 21.63 3.16 -5.82
C LEU A 362 22.40 2.29 -6.83
N PRO A 363 21.70 1.55 -7.71
CA PRO A 363 22.38 0.76 -8.74
C PRO A 363 23.09 1.70 -9.73
N PRO A 364 24.22 1.28 -10.35
CA PRO A 364 25.12 2.14 -11.13
C PRO A 364 24.46 2.94 -12.26
N ASN A 365 23.30 2.50 -12.75
CA ASN A 365 22.59 3.10 -13.88
C ASN A 365 21.30 3.85 -13.50
N SER A 366 20.95 3.93 -12.21
CA SER A 366 19.71 4.60 -11.75
C SER A 366 19.69 6.12 -11.96
N ALA A 367 20.87 6.75 -12.06
CA ALA A 367 21.01 8.19 -12.31
C ALA A 367 20.99 8.56 -13.82
N GLY A 368 20.85 7.58 -14.72
CA GLY A 368 21.16 7.75 -16.15
C GLY A 368 20.04 8.23 -17.07
N ALA A 369 18.78 8.31 -16.62
CA ALA A 369 17.68 8.86 -17.43
C ALA A 369 17.66 10.40 -17.30
N SER A 370 18.76 11.01 -17.76
CA SER A 370 18.98 12.46 -17.81
C SER A 370 17.86 13.15 -18.58
N THR A 371 17.19 14.09 -17.89
CA THR A 371 16.58 15.34 -18.39
C THR A 371 15.52 15.32 -19.50
N THR A 372 15.42 14.30 -20.35
CA THR A 372 14.57 14.32 -21.55
C THR A 372 13.15 13.79 -21.26
N PHE A 373 12.98 12.90 -20.29
CA PHE A 373 11.67 12.36 -19.91
C PHE A 373 10.93 13.19 -18.85
N PHE A 374 11.64 14.00 -18.06
CA PHE A 374 11.02 15.05 -17.23
C PHE A 374 10.20 16.01 -18.10
N TYR A 375 10.69 16.31 -19.31
CA TYR A 375 9.92 17.07 -20.29
C TYR A 375 8.71 16.32 -20.80
N ILE A 376 8.67 14.98 -20.87
CA ILE A 376 7.51 14.23 -21.39
C ILE A 376 6.40 14.12 -20.35
N TRP A 377 6.73 13.88 -19.08
CA TRP A 377 5.72 13.88 -18.00
C TRP A 377 5.23 15.31 -17.73
N ALA A 378 6.14 16.30 -17.71
CA ALA A 378 5.75 17.70 -17.67
C ALA A 378 5.01 18.14 -18.95
N PHE A 379 5.33 17.60 -20.14
CA PHE A 379 4.58 17.86 -21.38
C PHE A 379 3.20 17.23 -21.34
N LEU A 380 3.01 16.05 -20.76
CA LEU A 380 1.68 15.45 -20.67
C LEU A 380 0.80 16.29 -19.74
N VAL A 381 1.34 16.77 -18.62
CA VAL A 381 0.67 17.71 -17.73
C VAL A 381 0.42 19.07 -18.43
N LEU A 382 1.42 19.65 -19.10
CA LEU A 382 1.32 20.95 -19.80
C LEU A 382 0.46 20.92 -21.07
N CYS A 383 0.49 19.84 -21.85
CA CYS A 383 -0.37 19.67 -23.02
C CYS A 383 -1.83 19.48 -22.62
N PHE A 384 -2.10 18.85 -21.48
CA PHE A 384 -3.46 18.80 -20.91
C PHE A 384 -3.96 20.22 -20.56
N PHE A 385 -3.10 21.05 -19.95
CA PHE A 385 -3.43 22.46 -19.68
C PHE A 385 -3.61 23.31 -20.95
N CYS A 386 -2.83 23.06 -22.01
CA CYS A 386 -2.99 23.76 -23.30
C CYS A 386 -4.25 23.33 -24.07
N SER A 387 -4.74 22.10 -23.87
CA SER A 387 -5.97 21.59 -24.47
C SER A 387 -7.25 22.16 -23.84
N LEU A 388 -7.17 22.71 -22.62
CA LEU A 388 -8.31 23.26 -21.87
C LEU A 388 -8.54 24.77 -22.13
N TYR A 389 -7.68 25.40 -22.93
CA TYR A 389 -7.77 26.83 -23.31
C TYR A 389 -7.99 27.05 -24.83
N ARG A 390 -8.69 26.12 -25.49
CA ARG A 390 -9.23 26.35 -26.84
C ARG A 390 -10.74 26.12 -26.90
#